data_AF-A0A9D1US64-F1
#
_entry.id   AF-A0A9D1US64-F1
#
_cell.length_a   1.000
_cell.length_b   1.000
_cell.length_c   1.000
_cell.angle_alpha   90.00
_cell.angle_beta   90.00
_cell.angle_gamma   90.00
#
_symmetry.space_group_name_H-M   'P 1'
#
loop_
_entity.id
_entity.type
_entity.pdbx_description
1 polymer ?
#
loop_
_entity_poly.entity_id
_entity_poly.type
_entity_poly.pdbx_seq_one_letter_code
_entity_poly.pdbx_strand_id
1 'polypeptide(L)' 'IAVGCTGGKHRSVAIAEELARRLDQMPNVVVNTIHRDLGRE' A
#
# COMPACT_ATOMS: atom_id res chain seq x y z
N ILE A 1 -8.14 2.24 -0.15
CA ILE A 1 -7.61 2.40 -1.53
C ILE A 1 -7.00 1.07 -1.94
N ALA A 2 -7.21 0.59 -3.18
CA ALA A 2 -6.61 -0.65 -3.67
C ALA A 2 -5.72 -0.38 -4.88
N VAL A 3 -4.51 -0.94 -4.90
CA VAL A 3 -3.55 -0.82 -6.00
C VAL A 3 -3.12 -2.23 -6.42
N GLY A 4 -3.29 -2.55 -7.70
CA GLY A 4 -2.98 -3.85 -8.27
C GLY A 4 -1.83 -3.80 -9.28
N CYS A 5 -1.00 -4.83 -9.28
CA CYS A 5 -0.13 -5.17 -10.40
C CYS A 5 -0.22 -6.67 -10.63
N THR A 6 0.22 -7.17 -11.80
CA THR A 6 0.05 -8.58 -12.18
C THR A 6 0.55 -9.58 -11.13
N GLY A 7 1.67 -9.28 -10.46
CA GLY A 7 2.27 -10.17 -9.47
C GLY A 7 2.08 -9.77 -8.01
N GLY A 8 1.32 -8.71 -7.72
CA GLY A 8 0.99 -8.30 -6.34
C GLY A 8 2.13 -7.82 -5.42
N LYS A 9 3.40 -7.94 -5.82
CA LYS A 9 4.56 -7.84 -4.90
C LYS A 9 5.60 -6.75 -5.18
N HIS A 10 5.48 -6.03 -6.29
CA HIS A 10 6.47 -5.01 -6.66
C HIS A 10 5.83 -3.62 -6.81
N ARG A 11 5.22 -3.35 -7.97
CA ARG A 11 4.66 -2.03 -8.29
C ARG A 11 3.50 -1.64 -7.39
N SER A 12 2.59 -2.58 -7.11
CA SER A 12 1.46 -2.33 -6.22
C SER A 12 1.90 -2.04 -4.79
N VAL A 13 2.92 -2.76 -4.29
CA VAL A 13 3.48 -2.57 -2.94
C VAL A 13 4.09 -1.17 -2.82
N ALA A 14 5.01 -0.83 -3.72
CA ALA A 14 5.71 0.47 -3.68
C ALA A 14 4.74 1.66 -3.77
N ILE A 15 3.72 1.58 -4.64
CA ILE A 15 2.72 2.64 -4.75
C ILE A 15 1.83 2.71 -3.50
N ALA A 16 1.43 1.57 -2.93
CA ALA A 16 0.61 1.54 -1.72
C ALA A 16 1.36 2.12 -0.51
N GLU A 17 2.65 1.83 -0.36
CA GLU A 17 3.49 2.41 0.70
C GLU A 17 3.65 3.92 0.53
N GLU A 18 3.91 4.41 -0.69
CA GLU A 18 4.06 5.85 -0.93
C GLU A 18 2.74 6.61 -0.73
N LEU A 19 1.61 6.03 -1.12
CA LEU A 19 0.28 6.58 -0.82
C LEU A 19 0.06 6.66 0.69
N ALA A 20 0.37 5.59 1.42
CA ALA A 20 0.21 5.54 2.85
C ALA A 20 1.05 6.62 3.54
N ARG A 21 2.33 6.73 3.17
CA ARG A 21 3.25 7.75 3.67
C ARG A 21 2.71 9.16 3.48
N ARG A 22 2.12 9.47 2.31
CA ARG A 22 1.54 10.79 2.03
C ARG A 22 0.27 11.07 2.83
N LEU A 23 -0.61 10.08 2.95
CA LEU A 23 -1.88 10.20 3.68
C LEU A 23 -1.64 10.33 5.18
N ASP A 24 -0.59 9.68 5.70
CA ASP A 24 -0.22 9.73 7.11
C ASP A 24 0.28 11.12 7.55
N GLN A 25 0.66 11.99 6.60
CA GLN A 25 1.00 13.38 6.90
C GLN A 25 -0.23 14.29 7.05
N MET A 26 -1.44 13.79 6.80
CA MET A 26 -2.66 14.59 6.86
C MET A 26 -3.22 14.60 8.29
N PRO A 27 -3.58 15.78 8.84
CA PRO A 27 -4.16 15.86 10.17
C PRO A 27 -5.51 15.12 10.22
N ASN A 28 -5.75 14.39 11.31
CA ASN A 28 -6.97 13.61 11.56
C ASN A 28 -7.21 12.44 10.57
N VAL A 29 -6.17 11.97 9.89
CA VAL A 29 -6.23 10.77 9.04
C VAL A 29 -5.43 9.65 9.69
N VAL A 30 -6.06 8.48 9.84
CA VAL A 30 -5.38 7.26 10.30
C VAL A 30 -5.21 6.33 9.10
N VAL A 31 -3.99 5.89 8.87
CA VAL A 31 -3.64 5.05 7.71
C VAL A 31 -3.26 3.65 8.16
N ASN A 32 -3.74 2.64 7.44
CA ASN A 32 -3.30 1.26 7.58
C ASN A 32 -3.08 0.65 6.18
N THR A 33 -2.00 -0.10 6.03
CA THR A 33 -1.58 -0.69 4.75
C THR A 33 -1.48 -2.20 4.89
N ILE A 34 -2.04 -2.92 3.91
CA ILE A 34 -2.01 -4.39 3.86
C ILE A 34 -1.58 -4.80 2.46
N HIS A 35 -0.59 -5.69 2.36
CA HIS A 35 -0.12 -6.26 1.10
C HIS A 35 -0.64 -7.69 0.97
N ARG A 36 -1.73 -7.86 0.21
CA ARG A 36 -2.45 -9.15 0.09
C ARG A 36 -1.55 -10.30 -0.35
N ASP A 37 -0.66 -10.05 -1.30
CA ASP A 37 0.09 -11.10 -2.00
C ASP A 37 1.54 -11.25 -1.49
N LEU A 38 1.95 -10.44 -0.51
CA LEU A 38 3.27 -10.53 0.11
C LEU A 38 3.31 -11.75 1.07
N GLY A 39 4.31 -12.62 0.96
CA GLY A 39 4.48 -13.76 1.87
C GLY A 39 3.51 -14.93 1.64
N ARG A 40 2.84 -15.00 0.48
CA ARG A 40 1.98 -16.14 0.09
C ARG A 40 2.70 -17.14 -0.81
N GLU A 41 4.00 -17.34 -0.58
CA GLU A 41 4.86 -18.32 -1.28
C GLU A 41 5.12 -19.59 -0.47
#